data_AF-A0A7J2L5T2-F1
#
_entry.id   AF-A0A7J2L5T2-F1
#
_cell.length_a   1.000
_cell.length_b   1.000
_cell.length_c   1.000
_cell.angle_alpha   90.00
_cell.angle_beta   90.00
_cell.angle_gamma   90.00
#
_symmetry.space_group_name_H-M   'P 1'
#
loop_
_entity.id
_entity.type
_entity.pdbx_description
1 polymer ?
#
loop_
_entity_poly.entity_id
_entity_poly.type
_entity_poly.pdbx_seq_one_letter_code
_entity_poly.pdbx_strand_id
1 'polypeptide(L)'
;MRNIVRLYEMCFPGKLLGKEVITKDSRRIGICTGVMLDLDNKEAFILVANKNCLIKIQLDKIEAIREDGIEIISDIPIESVSMDEINSEFAGLQEELKLLGKILYTVVDSYVVGRKRDSNKQFNIAKLFHLI
;
A
#
# COMPACT_ATOMS: atom_id res chain seq x y z
N MET A 1 -3.54 16.21 -16.86
CA MET A 1 -3.10 14.97 -16.18
C MET A 1 -3.19 15.23 -14.69
N ARG A 2 -3.80 14.33 -13.91
CA ARG A 2 -3.77 14.43 -12.45
C ARG A 2 -2.44 13.87 -11.95
N ASN A 3 -1.72 14.62 -11.12
CA ASN A 3 -0.44 14.19 -10.55
C ASN A 3 -0.67 13.39 -9.26
N ILE A 4 -1.10 12.14 -9.42
CA ILE A 4 -1.34 11.24 -8.30
C ILE A 4 -0.16 10.28 -8.19
N VAL A 5 0.45 10.22 -7.00
CA VAL A 5 1.53 9.28 -6.67
C VAL A 5 1.01 8.27 -5.67
N ARG A 6 1.07 6.98 -6.02
CA ARG A 6 0.85 5.90 -5.06
C ARG A 6 2.16 5.55 -4.39
N LEU A 7 2.18 5.67 -3.07
CA LEU A 7 3.28 5.26 -2.23
C LEU A 7 2.96 3.88 -1.65
N TYR A 8 3.74 2.90 -2.06
CA TYR A 8 3.82 1.62 -1.37
C TYR A 8 4.86 1.77 -0.26
N GLU A 9 4.50 1.54 1.01
CA GLU A 9 5.50 1.41 2.09
C GLU A 9 6.29 0.10 1.89
N MET A 10 7.24 0.08 0.96
CA MET A 10 8.16 -1.05 0.83
C MET A 10 9.23 -1.06 1.93
N CYS A 11 9.52 0.09 2.55
CA CYS A 11 10.61 0.19 3.53
C CYS A 11 10.24 -0.35 4.92
N PHE A 12 8.96 -0.28 5.32
CA PHE A 12 8.49 -0.72 6.66
C PHE A 12 7.07 -1.33 6.60
N PRO A 13 6.89 -2.48 5.92
CA PRO A 13 5.61 -3.19 5.91
C PRO A 13 5.16 -3.52 7.33
N GLY A 14 3.87 -3.33 7.64
CA GLY A 14 3.29 -3.53 8.96
C GLY A 14 3.13 -2.26 9.81
N LYS A 15 3.72 -1.12 9.40
CA LYS A 15 3.53 0.16 10.12
C LYS A 15 2.22 0.84 9.75
N LEU A 16 1.88 0.90 8.46
CA LEU A 16 0.54 1.21 7.98
C LEU A 16 0.00 0.08 7.12
N LEU A 17 0.80 -0.40 6.16
CA LEU A 17 0.39 -1.47 5.27
C LEU A 17 0.09 -2.77 6.02
N GLY A 18 -1.04 -3.40 5.69
CA GLY A 18 -1.50 -4.65 6.28
C GLY A 18 -2.24 -4.48 7.60
N LYS A 19 -2.40 -3.26 8.12
CA LYS A 19 -3.22 -3.03 9.31
C LYS A 19 -4.71 -3.01 8.97
N GLU A 20 -5.52 -3.57 9.87
CA GLU A 20 -6.97 -3.40 9.84
C GLU A 20 -7.32 -1.92 10.04
N VAL A 21 -8.26 -1.42 9.26
CA VAL A 21 -8.83 -0.08 9.43
C VAL A 21 -10.17 -0.23 10.13
N ILE A 22 -10.29 0.39 11.29
CA ILE A 22 -11.44 0.29 12.18
C ILE A 22 -11.98 1.68 12.50
N THR A 23 -13.29 1.80 12.59
CA THR A 23 -13.91 3.02 13.10
C THR A 23 -13.88 3.06 14.62
N LYS A 24 -14.06 4.24 15.20
CA LYS A 24 -14.19 4.45 16.65
C LYS A 24 -15.25 3.57 17.36
N ASP A 25 -16.30 3.18 16.63
CA ASP A 25 -17.34 2.25 17.09
C ASP A 25 -17.01 0.78 16.82
N SER A 26 -15.71 0.47 16.61
CA SER A 26 -15.17 -0.87 16.42
C SER A 26 -15.69 -1.60 15.17
N ARG A 27 -16.22 -0.88 14.17
CA ARG A 27 -16.56 -1.48 12.87
C ARG A 27 -15.32 -1.60 12.02
N ARG A 28 -15.10 -2.79 11.45
CA ARG A 28 -13.99 -3.03 10.53
C ARG A 28 -14.36 -2.57 9.14
N ILE A 29 -13.50 -1.75 8.56
CA ILE A 29 -13.67 -1.16 7.22
C ILE A 29 -12.88 -1.94 6.17
N GLY A 30 -11.74 -2.51 6.53
CA GLY A 30 -10.90 -3.25 5.60
C GLY A 30 -9.43 -3.26 6.00
N ILE A 31 -8.54 -3.45 5.02
CA ILE A 31 -7.09 -3.47 5.24
C ILE A 31 -6.42 -2.32 4.51
N CYS A 32 -5.50 -1.64 5.18
CA CYS A 32 -4.66 -0.62 4.54
C CYS A 32 -3.68 -1.28 3.55
N THR A 33 -3.82 -0.98 2.27
CA THR A 33 -3.00 -1.55 1.17
C THR A 33 -2.08 -0.54 0.52
N GLY A 34 -2.22 0.75 0.83
CA GLY A 34 -1.42 1.79 0.22
C GLY A 34 -1.55 3.15 0.89
N VAL A 35 -0.65 4.05 0.52
CA VAL A 35 -0.79 5.49 0.74
C VAL A 35 -0.83 6.15 -0.63
N MET A 36 -1.67 7.17 -0.80
CA MET A 36 -1.80 7.92 -2.04
C MET A 36 -1.60 9.41 -1.75
N LEU A 37 -0.73 10.05 -2.52
CA LEU A 37 -0.54 11.49 -2.52
C LEU A 37 -1.17 12.07 -3.79
N ASP A 38 -2.11 12.98 -3.60
CA ASP A 38 -2.61 13.86 -4.66
C ASP A 38 -1.79 15.15 -4.62
N LEU A 39 -0.85 15.30 -5.55
CA LEU A 39 0.05 16.46 -5.58
C LEU A 39 -0.64 17.73 -6.08
N ASP A 40 -1.72 17.59 -6.85
CA ASP A 40 -2.47 18.73 -7.36
C ASP A 40 -3.25 19.39 -6.23
N ASN A 41 -3.88 18.57 -5.39
CA ASN A 41 -4.66 19.03 -4.24
C ASN A 41 -3.84 19.14 -2.95
N LYS A 42 -2.59 18.63 -2.95
CA LYS A 42 -1.72 18.51 -1.77
C LYS A 42 -2.35 17.70 -0.65
N GLU A 43 -3.10 16.67 -1.02
CA GLU A 43 -3.81 15.80 -0.09
C GLU A 43 -3.15 14.42 -0.02
N ALA A 44 -3.26 13.79 1.14
CA ALA A 44 -2.73 12.46 1.40
C ALA A 44 -3.84 11.55 1.92
N PHE A 45 -3.87 10.33 1.42
CA PHE A 45 -4.88 9.34 1.72
C PHE A 45 -4.23 7.99 2.05
N ILE A 46 -4.85 7.22 2.93
CA ILE A 46 -4.67 5.77 2.95
C ILE A 46 -5.64 5.12 1.96
N LEU A 47 -5.19 4.03 1.35
CA LEU A 47 -6.00 3.17 0.50
C LEU A 47 -6.40 1.95 1.32
N VAL A 48 -7.70 1.72 1.44
CA VAL A 48 -8.27 0.62 2.21
C VAL A 48 -8.99 -0.33 1.26
N ALA A 49 -8.52 -1.57 1.20
CA ALA A 49 -9.19 -2.62 0.45
C ALA A 49 -10.37 -3.15 1.26
N ASN A 50 -11.54 -3.19 0.62
CA ASN A 50 -12.78 -3.72 1.16
C ASN A 50 -13.50 -4.46 0.03
N LYS A 51 -13.64 -5.78 0.16
CA LYS A 51 -14.30 -6.63 -0.84
C LYS A 51 -13.74 -6.35 -2.23
N ASN A 52 -14.53 -5.76 -3.13
CA ASN A 52 -14.15 -5.48 -4.52
C ASN A 52 -13.85 -3.99 -4.78
N CYS A 53 -13.59 -3.20 -3.74
CA CYS A 53 -13.33 -1.77 -3.87
C CYS A 53 -12.12 -1.30 -3.06
N LEU A 54 -11.52 -0.21 -3.54
CA LEU A 54 -10.48 0.53 -2.84
C LEU A 54 -11.07 1.85 -2.36
N ILE A 55 -11.16 2.00 -1.05
CA ILE A 55 -11.64 3.21 -0.39
C ILE A 55 -10.45 4.13 -0.16
N LYS A 56 -10.64 5.43 -0.42
CA LYS A 56 -9.68 6.48 -0.09
C LYS A 56 -10.11 7.12 1.20
N ILE A 57 -9.25 7.12 2.21
CA ILE A 57 -9.50 7.78 3.49
C ILE A 57 -8.42 8.84 3.67
N GLN A 58 -8.84 10.09 3.86
CA GLN A 58 -7.91 11.20 4.09
C GLN A 58 -7.15 10.99 5.41
N LEU A 59 -5.87 11.40 5.45
CA LEU A 59 -5.05 11.23 6.66
C LEU A 59 -5.59 11.98 7.88
N ASP A 60 -6.32 13.09 7.68
CA ASP A 60 -6.94 13.87 8.76
C ASP A 60 -8.10 13.14 9.46
N LYS A 61 -8.64 12.08 8.84
CA LYS A 61 -9.67 11.21 9.43
C LYS A 61 -9.10 10.12 10.33
N ILE A 62 -7.77 9.97 10.40
CA ILE A 62 -7.11 9.00 11.26
C ILE A 62 -6.99 9.58 12.68
N GLU A 63 -7.65 8.93 13.64
CA GLU A 63 -7.59 9.32 15.05
C GLU A 63 -6.34 8.73 15.72
N ALA A 64 -6.00 7.48 15.43
CA ALA A 64 -4.82 6.81 15.97
C ALA A 64 -4.30 5.69 15.06
N ILE A 65 -2.99 5.46 15.09
CA ILE A 65 -2.36 4.27 14.50
C ILE A 65 -1.81 3.44 15.65
N ARG A 66 -2.39 2.26 15.86
CA ARG A 66 -2.06 1.33 16.94
C ARG A 66 -1.33 0.11 16.39
N GLU A 67 -0.90 -0.77 17.27
CA GLU A 67 -0.21 -2.00 16.88
C GLU A 67 -1.15 -2.97 16.14
N ASP A 68 -2.42 -3.01 16.55
CA ASP A 68 -3.49 -3.87 16.04
C ASP A 68 -4.28 -3.27 14.87
N GLY A 69 -4.28 -1.95 14.68
CA GLY A 69 -5.04 -1.33 13.60
C GLY A 69 -4.88 0.18 13.43
N ILE A 70 -5.57 0.73 12.45
CA ILE A 70 -5.70 2.17 12.19
C ILE A 70 -7.13 2.56 12.57
N GLU A 71 -7.27 3.44 13.56
CA GLU A 71 -8.55 3.95 14.05
C GLU A 71 -8.95 5.23 13.31
N ILE A 72 -10.16 5.27 12.76
CA ILE A 72 -10.69 6.39 11.99
C ILE A 72 -12.01 6.93 12.54
N ILE A 73 -12.32 8.18 12.21
CA ILE A 73 -13.60 8.83 12.54
C ILE A 73 -14.74 8.12 11.79
N SER A 74 -15.84 7.83 12.50
CA SER A 74 -16.95 6.95 12.08
C SER A 74 -17.92 7.55 11.02
N ASP A 75 -17.59 8.70 10.42
CA ASP A 75 -18.47 9.43 9.50
C ASP A 75 -18.48 8.88 8.07
N ILE A 76 -17.74 7.80 7.79
CA ILE A 76 -17.67 7.21 6.45
C ILE A 76 -18.79 6.16 6.27
N PRO A 77 -19.73 6.36 5.34
CA PRO A 77 -20.85 5.43 5.12
C PRO A 77 -20.37 4.19 4.35
N ILE A 78 -19.67 3.29 5.05
CA ILE A 78 -19.12 2.06 4.48
C ILE A 78 -19.68 0.85 5.24
N GLU A 79 -19.98 -0.20 4.49
CA GLU A 79 -20.38 -1.49 5.04
C GLU A 79 -19.23 -2.14 5.81
N SER A 80 -19.53 -2.66 6.99
CA SER A 80 -18.58 -3.46 7.75
C SER A 80 -18.21 -4.73 7.00
N VAL A 81 -16.95 -5.14 7.11
CA VAL A 81 -16.45 -6.40 6.57
C VAL A 81 -16.30 -7.47 7.65
N SER A 82 -16.46 -8.73 7.23
CA SER A 82 -16.23 -9.90 8.06
C SER A 82 -14.74 -10.20 8.24
N MET A 83 -14.38 -11.01 9.24
CA MET A 83 -12.99 -11.43 9.45
C MET A 83 -12.45 -12.30 8.32
N ASP A 84 -13.30 -13.12 7.69
CA ASP A 84 -12.87 -13.97 6.58
C ASP A 84 -12.49 -13.14 5.36
N GLU A 85 -13.23 -12.06 5.09
CA GLU A 85 -12.90 -11.10 4.04
C GLU A 85 -11.58 -10.37 4.33
N ILE A 86 -11.36 -9.94 5.57
CA ILE A 86 -10.08 -9.35 6.00
C ILE A 86 -8.92 -10.33 5.78
N ASN A 87 -9.07 -11.58 6.22
CA ASN A 87 -8.03 -12.58 6.06
C ASN A 87 -7.70 -12.84 4.57
N SER A 88 -8.72 -12.81 3.70
CA SER A 88 -8.54 -12.92 2.25
C SER A 88 -7.74 -11.75 1.68
N GLU A 89 -8.10 -10.51 2.03
CA GLU A 89 -7.36 -9.31 1.60
C GLU A 89 -5.92 -9.33 2.10
N PHE A 90 -5.70 -9.79 3.33
CA PHE A 90 -4.37 -9.89 3.91
C PHE A 90 -3.50 -10.90 3.16
N ALA A 91 -4.06 -12.07 2.83
CA ALA A 91 -3.38 -13.09 2.04
C ALA A 91 -3.03 -12.56 0.64
N GLY A 92 -3.97 -11.85 -0.02
CA GLY A 92 -3.73 -11.22 -1.31
C GLY A 92 -2.57 -10.21 -1.26
N LEU A 93 -2.56 -9.33 -0.25
CA LEU A 93 -1.48 -8.38 -0.04
C LEU A 93 -0.12 -9.06 0.16
N GLN A 94 -0.08 -10.17 0.91
CA GLN A 94 1.15 -10.94 1.10
C GLN A 94 1.67 -11.52 -0.22
N GLU A 95 0.78 -12.03 -1.06
CA GLU A 95 1.15 -12.56 -2.38
C GLU A 95 1.67 -11.46 -3.31
N GLU A 96 1.03 -10.29 -3.33
CA GLU A 96 1.48 -9.12 -4.10
C GLU A 96 2.89 -8.69 -3.67
N LEU A 97 3.12 -8.53 -2.37
CA LEU A 97 4.43 -8.14 -1.83
C LEU A 97 5.50 -9.18 -2.18
N LYS A 98 5.16 -10.47 -2.12
CA LYS A 98 6.06 -11.56 -2.50
C LYS A 98 6.40 -11.52 -4.00
N LEU A 99 5.41 -11.25 -4.85
CA LEU A 99 5.61 -11.13 -6.29
C LEU A 99 6.47 -9.92 -6.64
N LEU A 100 6.19 -8.76 -6.04
CA LEU A 100 6.99 -7.54 -6.20
C LEU A 100 8.44 -7.77 -5.77
N GLY A 101 8.66 -8.43 -4.63
CA GLY A 101 9.98 -8.81 -4.16
C GLY A 101 10.74 -9.69 -5.17
N LYS A 102 10.06 -10.66 -5.79
CA LYS A 102 10.65 -11.51 -6.84
C LYS A 102 11.02 -10.69 -8.09
N ILE A 103 10.13 -9.83 -8.57
CA ILE A 103 10.39 -8.97 -9.74
C ILE A 103 11.59 -8.05 -9.47
N LEU A 104 11.60 -7.38 -8.32
CA LEU A 104 12.71 -6.55 -7.86
C LEU A 104 14.03 -7.32 -7.86
N TYR A 105 14.04 -8.50 -7.23
CA TYR A 105 15.22 -9.35 -7.17
C TYR A 105 15.69 -9.78 -8.56
N THR A 106 14.80 -10.28 -9.42
CA THR A 106 15.15 -10.72 -10.78
C THR A 106 15.71 -9.58 -11.62
N VAL A 107 15.14 -8.37 -11.53
CA VAL A 107 15.63 -7.24 -12.32
C VAL A 107 16.99 -6.77 -11.80
N VAL A 108 17.18 -6.71 -10.48
CA VAL A 108 18.47 -6.35 -9.89
C VAL A 108 19.53 -7.40 -10.23
N ASP A 109 19.24 -8.70 -10.07
CA ASP A 109 20.17 -9.78 -10.38
C ASP A 109 20.56 -9.78 -11.86
N SER A 110 19.57 -9.68 -12.76
CA SER A 110 19.82 -9.56 -14.22
C SER A 110 20.70 -8.35 -14.55
N TYR A 111 20.53 -7.23 -13.84
CA TYR A 111 21.33 -6.04 -14.02
C TYR A 111 22.77 -6.20 -13.50
N VAL A 112 22.93 -6.84 -12.33
CA VAL A 112 24.25 -7.13 -11.74
C VAL A 112 25.03 -8.12 -12.58
N VAL A 113 24.38 -9.17 -13.10
CA VAL A 113 24.96 -10.14 -14.02
C VAL A 113 25.34 -9.46 -15.35
N GLY A 114 24.53 -8.52 -15.85
CA GLY A 114 24.85 -7.69 -17.02
C GLY A 114 26.06 -6.77 -16.82
N ARG A 115 26.27 -6.22 -15.63
CA ARG A 115 27.44 -5.37 -15.29
C ARG A 115 28.77 -6.11 -15.21
N LYS A 116 28.78 -7.44 -15.03
CA LYS A 116 30.02 -8.23 -15.24
C LYS A 116 30.51 -8.16 -16.70
N ARG A 117 29.68 -7.70 -17.64
CA ARG A 117 30.04 -7.49 -19.05
C ARG A 117 30.23 -6.02 -19.45
N ASP A 118 29.56 -5.04 -18.82
CA ASP A 118 29.71 -3.61 -19.14
C ASP A 118 29.75 -2.72 -17.89
N SER A 119 30.88 -2.06 -17.66
CA SER A 119 31.27 -1.46 -16.38
C SER A 119 30.75 -0.03 -16.10
N ASN A 120 29.74 0.50 -16.82
CA ASN A 120 29.42 1.94 -16.69
C ASN A 120 27.94 2.38 -16.69
N LYS A 121 26.96 1.48 -16.57
CA LYS A 121 25.55 1.92 -16.44
C LYS A 121 25.19 2.01 -14.96
N GLN A 122 24.72 3.17 -14.48
CA GLN A 122 24.18 3.37 -13.13
C GLN A 122 22.74 2.82 -13.05
N PHE A 123 22.43 2.00 -12.04
CA PHE A 123 21.09 1.42 -11.88
C PHE A 123 20.16 2.48 -11.32
N ASN A 124 19.10 2.84 -12.06
CA ASN A 124 18.11 3.79 -11.60
C ASN A 124 16.85 3.05 -11.15
N ILE A 125 16.71 2.88 -9.83
CA ILE A 125 15.57 2.24 -9.16
C ILE A 125 14.24 2.92 -9.54
N ALA A 126 14.23 4.23 -9.78
CA ALA A 126 13.02 4.97 -10.13
C ALA A 126 12.42 4.55 -11.50
N LYS A 127 13.26 4.05 -12.43
CA LYS A 127 12.75 3.50 -13.71
C LYS A 127 12.00 2.18 -13.53
N LEU A 128 12.27 1.44 -12.47
CA LEU A 128 11.62 0.17 -12.19
C LEU A 128 10.15 0.38 -11.79
N PHE A 129 9.88 1.41 -11.00
CA PHE A 129 8.54 1.79 -10.54
C PHE A 129 7.69 2.47 -11.62
N HIS A 130 8.23 2.72 -12.81
CA HIS A 130 7.49 3.21 -13.97
C HIS A 130 7.08 2.09 -14.96
N LEU A 131 7.57 0.86 -14.77
CA LEU A 131 7.25 -0.31 -15.60
C LEU A 131 6.14 -1.20 -15.02
N ILE A 132 5.70 -0.89 -13.80
CA ILE A 132 4.57 -1.50 -13.08
C ILE A 132 3.47 -0.44 -13.01
#